data_AF-A0A6J3I4A3-F1
#
_entry.id   AF-A0A6J3I4A3-F1
#
_cell.length_a   1.000
_cell.length_b   1.000
_cell.length_c   1.000
_cell.angle_alpha   90.00
_cell.angle_beta   90.00
_cell.angle_gamma   90.00
#
_symmetry.space_group_name_H-M   'P 1'
#
loop_
_entity.id
_entity.type
_entity.pdbx_description
1 polymer ?
#
loop_
_entity_poly.entity_id
_entity_poly.type
_entity_poly.pdbx_seq_one_letter_code
_entity_poly.pdbx_strand_id
1 'polypeptide(L)'
;MLRHLETLPEDAAKALGKGSQPPGPVPEGLIRIYSMRFCPCSHRTRLVLQAKGIRHEVVNINLKNKPEWYYTKHPFGQIPVLETSQCQLIYGSVITCEYLDDAYPGRKLFPYDPYQRAWQKMLLELFHKVPQLTKNCLVALRCGRECTGLKAALRQEFCNLEEILEYQNTTFFGGACISMIDYLLWPWFERLDVYGIADCLSHTPALRLWVSAMKRDPTVCALLTDKLTPFKNLPGKSLRRRRRKKKTLQTQIPSIWQMNASVHVGENEYNSPNFGHGPGDTKVLVTGNNSKAGNETPIYHPGLTTSEFHWCCQGSGCLTKCSMASILP
;
A
#
# COMPACT_ATOMS: atom_id res chain seq x y z
N MET A 1 -10.27 4.43 47.73
CA MET A 1 -10.63 4.61 46.30
C MET A 1 -9.43 5.15 45.55
N LEU A 2 -8.70 4.29 44.84
CA LEU A 2 -7.68 4.75 43.89
C LEU A 2 -8.40 5.24 42.64
N ARG A 3 -8.14 6.49 42.22
CA ARG A 3 -8.64 6.97 40.93
C ARG A 3 -7.78 6.33 39.86
N HIS A 4 -8.38 5.46 39.03
CA HIS A 4 -7.74 5.07 37.79
C HIS A 4 -7.52 6.33 36.95
N LEU A 5 -6.26 6.72 36.79
CA LEU A 5 -5.86 7.64 35.73
C LEU A 5 -6.04 6.87 34.43
N GLU A 6 -7.16 7.11 33.75
CA GLU A 6 -7.35 6.68 32.37
C GLU A 6 -6.26 7.32 31.52
N THR A 7 -5.21 6.55 31.23
CA THR A 7 -4.20 6.92 30.26
C THR A 7 -4.91 7.11 28.92
N LEU A 8 -4.99 8.35 28.45
CA LEU A 8 -5.45 8.66 27.09
C LEU A 8 -4.70 7.74 26.11
N PRO A 9 -5.37 7.16 25.10
CA PRO A 9 -4.68 6.35 24.09
C PRO A 9 -3.47 7.11 23.54
N GLU A 10 -2.31 6.46 23.36
CA GLU A 10 -1.06 7.15 23.01
C GLU A 10 -1.20 7.97 21.71
N ASP A 11 -2.04 7.50 20.79
CA ASP A 11 -2.46 8.21 19.57
C ASP A 11 -3.16 9.57 19.81
N ALA A 12 -3.71 9.84 21.00
CA ALA A 12 -4.48 11.04 21.30
C ALA A 12 -3.62 12.32 21.39
N ALA A 13 -2.30 12.19 21.52
CA ALA A 13 -1.36 13.29 21.73
C ALA A 13 -1.49 14.44 20.71
N LYS A 14 -1.33 15.68 21.18
CA LYS A 14 -1.41 16.90 20.37
C LYS A 14 -0.31 16.93 19.31
N ALA A 15 -0.67 17.27 18.08
CA ALA A 15 0.28 17.31 16.97
C ALA A 15 1.28 18.48 17.10
N LEU A 16 2.58 18.17 16.97
CA LEU A 16 3.69 19.11 16.93
C LEU A 16 3.70 19.89 15.60
N GLY A 17 4.01 21.18 15.63
CA GLY A 17 3.96 22.06 14.46
C GLY A 17 5.07 23.10 14.46
N LYS A 18 5.02 24.07 13.52
CA LYS A 18 6.02 25.13 13.45
C LYS A 18 6.21 25.82 14.81
N GLY A 19 7.47 25.92 15.24
CA GLY A 19 7.85 26.49 16.54
C GLY A 19 7.85 25.50 17.73
N SER A 20 7.37 24.26 17.57
CA SER A 20 7.56 23.24 18.61
C SER A 20 9.01 22.77 18.66
N GLN A 21 9.53 22.49 19.86
CA GLN A 21 10.82 21.83 20.04
C GLN A 21 10.82 20.42 19.43
N PRO A 22 11.96 19.89 18.96
CA PRO A 22 12.10 18.50 18.61
C PRO A 22 11.91 17.60 19.85
N PRO A 23 11.39 16.38 19.71
CA PRO A 23 11.42 15.41 20.79
C PRO A 23 12.88 15.03 21.11
N GLY A 24 13.13 14.59 22.35
CA GLY A 24 14.43 14.07 22.76
C GLY A 24 14.79 12.74 22.07
N PRO A 25 15.96 12.15 22.38
CA PRO A 25 16.34 10.83 21.90
C PRO A 25 15.25 9.78 22.18
N VAL A 26 15.14 8.76 21.32
CA VAL A 26 14.23 7.64 21.56
C VAL A 26 14.82 6.76 22.67
N PRO A 27 14.08 6.45 23.75
CA PRO A 27 14.59 5.61 24.84
C PRO A 27 14.93 4.19 24.39
N GLU A 28 15.92 3.58 25.02
CA GLU A 28 16.34 2.21 24.69
C GLU A 28 15.20 1.19 24.91
N GLY A 29 15.03 0.29 23.94
CA GLY A 29 13.92 -0.67 23.94
C GLY A 29 12.54 -0.08 23.61
N LEU A 30 12.48 1.15 23.08
CA LEU A 30 11.32 1.73 22.38
C LEU A 30 11.66 2.01 20.90
N ILE A 31 10.62 2.19 20.10
CA ILE A 31 10.71 2.79 18.76
C ILE A 31 9.72 3.96 18.66
N ARG A 32 10.11 5.06 18.02
CA ARG A 32 9.21 6.20 17.81
C ARG A 32 8.58 6.11 16.43
N ILE A 33 7.27 6.37 16.35
CA ILE A 33 6.58 6.65 15.09
C ILE A 33 6.18 8.12 14.99
N TYR A 34 6.71 8.81 13.98
CA TYR A 34 6.17 10.10 13.55
C TYR A 34 4.92 9.87 12.71
N SER A 35 3.79 10.33 13.23
CA SER A 35 2.45 9.94 12.79
C SER A 35 1.54 11.15 12.56
N MET A 36 0.29 10.90 12.20
CA MET A 36 -0.82 11.83 12.36
C MET A 36 -2.10 10.98 12.44
N ARG A 37 -2.83 11.08 13.55
CA ARG A 37 -4.06 10.32 13.88
C ARG A 37 -4.89 9.86 12.67
N PHE A 38 -5.27 10.79 11.79
CA PHE A 38 -6.18 10.53 10.67
C PHE A 38 -5.50 10.00 9.39
N CYS A 39 -4.16 9.97 9.32
CA CYS A 39 -3.40 9.53 8.15
C CYS A 39 -3.52 8.01 7.93
N PRO A 40 -4.09 7.54 6.80
CA PRO A 40 -4.21 6.10 6.54
C PRO A 40 -2.84 5.43 6.35
N CYS A 41 -1.86 6.14 5.76
CA CYS A 41 -0.51 5.62 5.56
C CYS A 41 0.22 5.37 6.90
N SER A 42 0.06 6.25 7.89
CA SER A 42 0.61 6.04 9.23
C SER A 42 -0.23 5.05 10.04
N HIS A 43 -1.52 4.88 9.71
CA HIS A 43 -2.36 3.87 10.34
C HIS A 43 -1.86 2.45 10.04
N ARG A 44 -1.39 2.16 8.82
CA ARG A 44 -0.71 0.90 8.49
C ARG A 44 0.35 0.52 9.52
N THR A 45 1.29 1.42 9.75
CA THR A 45 2.41 1.19 10.68
C THR A 45 1.95 1.06 12.13
N ARG A 46 0.93 1.82 12.56
CA ARG A 46 0.33 1.66 13.91
C ARG A 46 -0.36 0.31 14.09
N LEU A 47 -1.08 -0.19 13.08
CA LEU A 47 -1.67 -1.53 13.11
C LEU A 47 -0.57 -2.61 13.27
N VAL A 48 0.55 -2.49 12.54
CA VAL A 48 1.67 -3.43 12.68
C VAL A 48 2.35 -3.36 14.05
N LEU A 49 2.58 -2.15 14.58
CA LEU A 49 3.13 -1.95 15.93
C LEU A 49 2.24 -2.63 16.98
N GLN A 50 0.92 -2.40 16.91
CA GLN A 50 -0.07 -2.97 17.82
C GLN A 50 -0.20 -4.49 17.66
N ALA A 51 -0.26 -5.01 16.42
CA ALA A 51 -0.45 -6.44 16.13
C ALA A 51 0.74 -7.31 16.59
N LYS A 52 1.94 -6.71 16.66
CA LYS A 52 3.17 -7.34 17.16
C LYS A 52 3.47 -7.01 18.63
N GLY A 53 2.66 -6.18 19.30
CA GLY A 53 2.89 -5.77 20.69
C GLY A 53 4.18 -4.96 20.90
N ILE A 54 4.64 -4.24 19.88
CA ILE A 54 5.90 -3.49 19.92
C ILE A 54 5.71 -2.25 20.79
N ARG A 55 6.51 -2.11 21.86
CA ARG A 55 6.53 -0.89 22.69
C ARG A 55 7.03 0.29 21.85
N HIS A 56 6.23 1.34 21.76
CA HIS A 56 6.52 2.47 20.90
C HIS A 56 6.03 3.79 21.51
N GLU A 57 6.44 4.90 20.92
CA GLU A 57 5.90 6.23 21.23
C GLU A 57 5.37 6.90 19.96
N VAL A 58 4.23 7.60 20.05
CA VAL A 58 3.57 8.25 18.90
C VAL A 58 3.78 9.76 18.93
N VAL A 59 4.57 10.28 18.00
CA VAL A 59 4.76 11.73 17.82
C VAL A 59 3.91 12.21 16.64
N ASN A 60 2.74 12.76 16.94
CA ASN A 60 1.85 13.34 15.93
C ASN A 60 2.45 14.62 15.31
N ILE A 61 2.44 14.74 13.98
CA ILE A 61 2.95 15.90 13.22
C ILE A 61 1.80 16.68 12.56
N ASN A 62 1.82 17.99 12.71
CA ASN A 62 0.87 18.90 12.08
C ASN A 62 1.22 19.10 10.60
N LEU A 63 0.66 18.27 9.74
CA LEU A 63 0.93 18.29 8.29
C LEU A 63 0.59 19.61 7.58
N LYS A 64 -0.24 20.49 8.17
CA LYS A 64 -0.56 21.81 7.60
C LYS A 64 0.44 22.90 7.99
N ASN A 65 1.14 22.73 9.10
CA ASN A 65 2.08 23.70 9.68
C ASN A 65 3.20 22.92 10.36
N LYS A 66 4.05 22.26 9.56
CA LYS A 66 5.05 21.29 10.03
C LYS A 66 6.11 21.97 10.89
N PRO A 67 6.72 21.25 11.86
CA PRO A 67 7.94 21.72 12.51
C PRO A 67 9.10 21.75 11.51
N GLU A 68 9.96 22.77 11.55
CA GLU A 68 11.08 22.86 10.61
C GLU A 68 12.13 21.77 10.87
N TRP A 69 12.30 21.35 12.13
CA TRP A 69 13.15 20.20 12.49
C TRP A 69 12.64 18.88 11.89
N TYR A 70 11.37 18.77 11.51
CA TYR A 70 10.82 17.51 10.99
C TYR A 70 11.42 17.12 9.63
N TYR A 71 11.96 18.10 8.88
CA TYR A 71 12.66 17.83 7.63
C TYR A 71 14.01 17.11 7.81
N THR A 72 14.55 17.04 9.04
CA THR A 72 15.70 16.17 9.37
C THR A 72 15.30 14.70 9.52
N LYS A 73 14.02 14.42 9.81
CA LYS A 73 13.47 13.06 9.96
C LYS A 73 12.97 12.49 8.62
N HIS A 74 12.55 13.36 7.69
CA HIS A 74 12.18 12.97 6.34
C HIS A 74 12.43 14.14 5.37
N PRO A 75 13.14 13.95 4.23
CA PRO A 75 13.52 15.05 3.34
C PRO A 75 12.31 15.83 2.78
N PHE A 76 11.23 15.13 2.42
CA PHE A 76 9.97 15.74 1.99
C PHE A 76 8.96 16.02 3.13
N GLY A 77 9.36 15.79 4.40
CA GLY A 77 8.51 15.91 5.58
C GLY A 77 7.23 15.06 5.51
N GLN A 78 7.29 13.84 4.98
CA GLN A 78 6.13 12.92 4.94
C GLN A 78 6.06 12.06 6.20
N ILE A 79 4.93 11.36 6.39
CA ILE A 79 4.69 10.37 7.44
C ILE A 79 4.14 9.08 6.79
N PRO A 80 4.33 7.90 7.40
CA PRO A 80 5.05 7.64 8.65
C PRO A 80 6.58 7.66 8.48
N VAL A 81 7.25 7.93 9.60
CA VAL A 81 8.69 7.70 9.80
C VAL A 81 8.85 6.97 11.12
N LEU A 82 9.68 5.94 11.15
CA LEU A 82 10.17 5.31 12.37
C LEU A 82 11.54 5.89 12.74
N GLU A 83 11.78 6.06 14.03
CA GLU A 83 13.08 6.44 14.60
C GLU A 83 13.43 5.46 15.72
N THR A 84 14.62 4.85 15.65
CA THR A 84 15.11 3.90 16.68
C THR A 84 15.95 4.63 17.75
N SER A 85 16.23 3.96 18.88
CA SER A 85 17.15 4.48 19.90
C SER A 85 18.59 4.66 19.39
N GLN A 86 18.97 3.97 18.31
CA GLN A 86 20.23 4.14 17.59
C GLN A 86 20.18 5.25 16.51
N CYS A 87 19.19 6.14 16.58
CA CYS A 87 18.99 7.27 15.66
C CYS A 87 18.78 6.88 14.17
N GLN A 88 18.40 5.63 13.89
CA GLN A 88 18.11 5.17 12.53
C GLN A 88 16.74 5.68 12.09
N LEU A 89 16.61 6.14 10.84
CA LEU A 89 15.36 6.64 10.27
C LEU A 89 14.87 5.72 9.15
N ILE A 90 13.65 5.19 9.30
CA ILE A 90 13.01 4.33 8.30
C ILE A 90 11.69 4.99 7.88
N TYR A 91 11.46 5.18 6.58
CA TYR A 91 10.27 5.89 6.10
C TYR A 91 9.57 5.21 4.92
N GLY A 92 8.30 5.58 4.73
CA GLY A 92 7.39 4.96 3.76
C GLY A 92 6.55 3.86 4.42
N SER A 93 5.21 3.96 4.29
CA SER A 93 4.30 3.10 5.07
C SER A 93 4.55 1.60 4.91
N VAL A 94 4.83 1.12 3.69
CA VAL A 94 5.09 -0.29 3.42
C VAL A 94 6.44 -0.73 4.00
N ILE A 95 7.50 0.05 3.74
CA ILE A 95 8.87 -0.21 4.22
C ILE A 95 8.91 -0.24 5.76
N THR A 96 8.25 0.71 6.42
CA THR A 96 8.15 0.71 7.89
C THR A 96 7.40 -0.51 8.44
N CYS A 97 6.36 -1.00 7.75
CA CYS A 97 5.66 -2.22 8.16
C CYS A 97 6.52 -3.48 7.97
N GLU A 98 7.25 -3.58 6.85
CA GLU A 98 8.15 -4.69 6.55
C GLU A 98 9.34 -4.72 7.54
N TYR A 99 9.98 -3.58 7.80
CA TYR A 99 11.02 -3.44 8.82
C TYR A 99 10.55 -3.88 10.20
N LEU A 100 9.36 -3.45 10.64
CA LEU A 100 8.81 -3.85 11.94
C LEU A 100 8.56 -5.36 12.01
N ASP A 101 8.06 -5.97 10.94
CA ASP A 101 7.80 -7.41 10.95
C ASP A 101 9.08 -8.25 10.93
N ASP A 102 10.13 -7.78 10.26
CA ASP A 102 11.43 -8.45 10.20
C ASP A 102 12.33 -8.23 11.41
N ALA A 103 12.39 -7.01 11.95
CA ALA A 103 13.28 -6.67 13.06
C ALA A 103 12.76 -7.08 14.44
N TYR A 104 11.44 -7.21 14.63
CA TYR A 104 10.84 -7.52 15.93
C TYR A 104 10.31 -8.97 16.03
N PRO A 105 10.58 -9.65 17.17
CA PRO A 105 10.15 -11.03 17.41
C PRO A 105 8.64 -11.16 17.62
N GLY A 106 8.18 -12.38 17.92
CA GLY A 106 6.77 -12.69 18.15
C GLY A 106 6.02 -13.03 16.86
N ARG A 107 4.74 -12.66 16.77
CA ARG A 107 3.88 -12.94 15.62
C ARG A 107 4.49 -12.36 14.33
N LYS A 108 4.76 -13.21 13.34
CA LYS A 108 5.01 -12.79 11.95
C LYS A 108 3.70 -12.42 11.26
N LEU A 109 3.73 -11.38 10.45
CA LEU A 109 2.57 -10.88 9.71
C LEU A 109 2.68 -11.18 8.22
N PHE A 110 3.88 -11.08 7.64
CA PHE A 110 4.17 -11.70 6.35
C PHE A 110 4.39 -13.21 6.53
N PRO A 111 4.03 -14.02 5.52
CA PRO A 111 4.33 -15.45 5.52
C PRO A 111 5.84 -15.69 5.35
N TYR A 112 6.30 -16.84 5.85
CA TYR A 112 7.69 -17.29 5.69
C TYR A 112 8.00 -17.75 4.27
N ASP A 113 7.02 -18.33 3.57
CA ASP A 113 7.18 -18.78 2.20
C ASP A 113 7.43 -17.59 1.25
N PRO A 114 8.53 -17.59 0.46
CA PRO A 114 8.87 -16.48 -0.42
C PRO A 114 7.80 -16.16 -1.47
N TYR A 115 7.13 -17.17 -2.02
CA TYR A 115 6.09 -16.97 -3.03
C TYR A 115 4.84 -16.34 -2.40
N GLN A 116 4.38 -16.83 -1.24
CA GLN A 116 3.26 -16.22 -0.51
C GLN A 116 3.58 -14.80 -0.04
N ARG A 117 4.85 -14.50 0.29
CA ARG A 117 5.28 -13.14 0.64
C ARG A 117 5.28 -12.23 -0.59
N ALA A 118 5.69 -12.72 -1.76
CA ALA A 118 5.59 -12.01 -3.03
C ALA A 118 4.11 -11.81 -3.46
N TRP A 119 3.25 -12.81 -3.28
CA TRP A 119 1.81 -12.74 -3.53
C TRP A 119 1.16 -11.60 -2.74
N GLN A 120 1.44 -11.48 -1.44
CA GLN A 120 0.96 -10.33 -0.66
C GLN A 120 1.45 -8.98 -1.20
N LYS A 121 2.66 -8.90 -1.75
CA LYS A 121 3.14 -7.67 -2.42
C LYS A 121 2.40 -7.42 -3.75
N MET A 122 2.07 -8.45 -4.52
CA MET A 122 1.26 -8.32 -5.74
C MET A 122 -0.17 -7.82 -5.43
N LEU A 123 -0.79 -8.28 -4.35
CA LEU A 123 -2.09 -7.78 -3.90
C LEU A 123 -2.04 -6.31 -3.45
N LEU A 124 -0.91 -5.87 -2.89
CA LEU A 124 -0.69 -4.46 -2.56
C LEU A 124 -0.56 -3.59 -3.81
N GLU A 125 0.09 -4.10 -4.86
CA GLU A 125 0.14 -3.43 -6.17
C GLU A 125 -1.24 -3.39 -6.84
N LEU A 126 -2.06 -4.44 -6.74
CA LEU A 126 -3.45 -4.42 -7.21
C LEU A 126 -4.26 -3.30 -6.52
N PHE A 127 -3.99 -3.04 -5.24
CA PHE A 127 -4.64 -1.99 -4.44
C PHE A 127 -4.15 -0.54 -4.75
N HIS A 128 -3.09 -0.33 -5.54
CA HIS A 128 -2.36 0.96 -5.58
C HIS A 128 -3.20 2.21 -5.90
N LYS A 129 -4.29 2.08 -6.67
CA LYS A 129 -5.18 3.21 -7.04
C LYS A 129 -6.18 3.60 -5.95
N VAL A 130 -6.63 2.65 -5.12
CA VAL A 130 -7.67 2.85 -4.11
C VAL A 130 -7.36 4.04 -3.18
N PRO A 131 -6.12 4.24 -2.70
CA PRO A 131 -5.76 5.41 -1.88
C PRO A 131 -6.03 6.76 -2.53
N GLN A 132 -5.79 6.90 -3.84
CA GLN A 132 -5.98 8.16 -4.55
C GLN A 132 -7.44 8.32 -5.03
N LEU A 133 -8.11 7.23 -5.40
CA LEU A 133 -9.54 7.24 -5.76
C LEU A 133 -10.44 7.60 -4.57
N THR A 134 -10.26 6.97 -3.42
CA THR A 134 -11.03 7.28 -2.19
C THR A 134 -10.85 8.73 -1.75
N LYS A 135 -9.60 9.25 -1.81
CA LYS A 135 -9.28 10.66 -1.58
C LYS A 135 -9.95 11.59 -2.60
N ASN A 136 -9.94 11.24 -3.88
CA ASN A 136 -10.61 12.02 -4.93
C ASN A 136 -12.13 12.06 -4.72
N CYS A 137 -12.76 10.94 -4.38
CA CYS A 137 -14.19 10.88 -4.06
C CYS A 137 -14.53 11.78 -2.86
N LEU A 138 -13.76 11.69 -1.77
CA LEU A 138 -13.94 12.55 -0.59
C LEU A 138 -13.86 14.04 -0.97
N VAL A 139 -12.86 14.45 -1.75
CA VAL A 139 -12.68 15.86 -2.14
C VAL A 139 -13.69 16.31 -3.22
N ALA A 140 -14.30 15.38 -3.98
CA ALA A 140 -15.44 15.70 -4.83
C ALA A 140 -16.68 15.98 -3.98
N LEU A 141 -17.08 15.02 -3.14
CA LEU A 141 -18.24 15.10 -2.25
C LEU A 141 -18.18 16.31 -1.31
N ARG A 142 -17.03 16.55 -0.65
CA ARG A 142 -16.84 17.71 0.26
C ARG A 142 -16.84 19.06 -0.44
N CYS A 143 -16.74 19.09 -1.77
CA CYS A 143 -16.84 20.31 -2.59
C CYS A 143 -18.15 20.39 -3.38
N GLY A 144 -19.13 19.49 -3.14
CA GLY A 144 -20.39 19.47 -3.89
C GLY A 144 -20.21 19.18 -5.39
N ARG A 145 -19.15 18.45 -5.77
CA ARG A 145 -18.87 18.08 -7.15
C ARG A 145 -19.40 16.69 -7.47
N GLU A 146 -19.76 16.52 -8.74
CA GLU A 146 -20.01 15.23 -9.38
C GLU A 146 -18.89 14.23 -9.04
N CYS A 147 -19.25 12.96 -8.76
CA CYS A 147 -18.31 11.91 -8.39
C CYS A 147 -18.66 10.51 -8.91
N THR A 148 -19.67 10.34 -9.77
CA THR A 148 -20.11 9.04 -10.30
C THR A 148 -18.99 8.32 -11.04
N GLY A 149 -18.23 9.02 -11.90
CA GLY A 149 -17.06 8.43 -12.58
C GLY A 149 -15.96 7.98 -11.61
N LEU A 150 -15.71 8.74 -10.53
CA LEU A 150 -14.76 8.36 -9.49
C LEU A 150 -15.25 7.16 -8.66
N LYS A 151 -16.55 7.11 -8.35
CA LYS A 151 -17.18 5.97 -7.69
C LYS A 151 -17.18 4.73 -8.58
N ALA A 152 -17.41 4.86 -9.88
CA ALA A 152 -17.36 3.76 -10.83
C ALA A 152 -15.94 3.16 -10.92
N ALA A 153 -14.92 4.01 -11.06
CA ALA A 153 -13.53 3.57 -10.99
C ALA A 153 -13.19 2.87 -9.67
N LEU A 154 -13.61 3.43 -8.53
CA LEU A 154 -13.41 2.80 -7.22
C LEU A 154 -14.15 1.46 -7.08
N ARG A 155 -15.36 1.35 -7.63
CA ARG A 155 -16.12 0.08 -7.68
C ARG A 155 -15.39 -0.98 -8.50
N GLN A 156 -14.76 -0.62 -9.61
CA GLN A 156 -13.95 -1.55 -10.40
C GLN A 156 -12.72 -2.04 -9.62
N GLU A 157 -11.97 -1.15 -8.97
CA GLU A 157 -10.83 -1.58 -8.15
C GLU A 157 -11.27 -2.47 -6.97
N PHE A 158 -12.51 -2.32 -6.48
CA PHE A 158 -13.10 -3.26 -5.51
C PHE A 158 -13.58 -4.58 -6.13
N CYS A 159 -14.05 -4.62 -7.39
CA CYS A 159 -14.28 -5.89 -8.10
C CYS A 159 -12.99 -6.70 -8.21
N ASN A 160 -11.88 -6.05 -8.59
CA ASN A 160 -10.59 -6.70 -8.72
C ASN A 160 -10.13 -7.37 -7.40
N LEU A 161 -10.51 -6.81 -6.25
CA LEU A 161 -10.22 -7.38 -4.92
C LEU A 161 -11.24 -8.44 -4.49
N GLU A 162 -12.49 -8.31 -4.92
CA GLU A 162 -13.54 -9.32 -4.74
C GLU A 162 -13.15 -10.64 -5.43
N GLU A 163 -12.73 -10.57 -6.69
CA GLU A 163 -12.30 -11.72 -7.50
C GLU A 163 -11.17 -12.52 -6.82
N ILE A 164 -10.26 -11.86 -6.10
CA ILE A 164 -9.21 -12.52 -5.31
C ILE A 164 -9.79 -13.30 -4.13
N LEU A 165 -10.71 -12.70 -3.36
CA LEU A 165 -11.33 -13.35 -2.20
C LEU A 165 -12.24 -14.52 -2.62
N GLU A 166 -12.97 -14.36 -3.72
CA GLU A 166 -13.79 -15.42 -4.32
C GLU A 166 -12.93 -16.58 -4.85
N TYR A 167 -11.86 -16.28 -5.60
CA TYR A 167 -10.94 -17.30 -6.14
C TYR A 167 -10.18 -18.06 -5.04
N GLN A 168 -9.67 -17.36 -4.04
CA GLN A 168 -9.00 -18.00 -2.89
C GLN A 168 -9.99 -18.74 -1.99
N ASN A 169 -11.27 -18.33 -1.97
CA ASN A 169 -12.32 -18.79 -1.06
C ASN A 169 -11.89 -18.69 0.42
N THR A 170 -11.28 -17.56 0.78
CA THR A 170 -10.73 -17.30 2.13
C THR A 170 -11.27 -16.01 2.75
N THR A 171 -11.34 -15.98 4.09
CA THR A 171 -11.83 -14.81 4.83
C THR A 171 -10.91 -13.58 4.71
N PHE A 172 -9.60 -13.80 4.55
CA PHE A 172 -8.58 -12.76 4.46
C PHE A 172 -7.75 -12.91 3.17
N PHE A 173 -7.12 -11.83 2.71
CA PHE A 173 -6.32 -11.81 1.47
C PHE A 173 -5.05 -12.68 1.58
N GLY A 174 -4.55 -12.89 2.80
CA GLY A 174 -3.47 -13.81 3.11
C GLY A 174 -3.89 -15.25 3.44
N GLY A 175 -5.19 -15.57 3.39
CA GLY A 175 -5.72 -16.90 3.69
C GLY A 175 -6.78 -16.92 4.80
N ALA A 176 -6.83 -17.99 5.59
CA ALA A 176 -7.85 -18.17 6.64
C ALA A 176 -7.69 -17.22 7.85
N CYS A 177 -6.50 -16.65 8.05
CA CYS A 177 -6.14 -15.79 9.18
C CYS A 177 -5.64 -14.41 8.71
N ILE A 178 -5.93 -13.37 9.49
CA ILE A 178 -5.46 -12.00 9.23
C ILE A 178 -3.92 -11.91 9.22
N SER A 179 -3.39 -11.19 8.24
CA SER A 179 -1.96 -11.10 7.93
C SER A 179 -1.53 -9.67 7.57
N MET A 180 -0.28 -9.49 7.14
CA MET A 180 0.26 -8.16 6.80
C MET A 180 -0.57 -7.44 5.73
N ILE A 181 -0.92 -8.12 4.63
CA ILE A 181 -1.67 -7.49 3.54
C ILE A 181 -3.01 -6.90 4.01
N ASP A 182 -3.68 -7.56 4.94
CA ASP A 182 -4.97 -7.10 5.47
C ASP A 182 -4.83 -5.78 6.24
N TYR A 183 -3.82 -5.66 7.10
CA TYR A 183 -3.49 -4.41 7.80
C TYR A 183 -2.99 -3.31 6.84
N LEU A 184 -2.34 -3.68 5.73
CA LEU A 184 -1.93 -2.72 4.70
C LEU A 184 -3.12 -2.18 3.90
N LEU A 185 -4.20 -2.94 3.74
CA LEU A 185 -5.42 -2.47 3.04
C LEU A 185 -6.39 -1.74 3.98
N TRP A 186 -6.51 -2.20 5.22
CA TRP A 186 -7.54 -1.77 6.19
C TRP A 186 -7.82 -0.25 6.28
N PRO A 187 -6.81 0.65 6.38
CA PRO A 187 -7.07 2.04 6.74
C PRO A 187 -8.01 2.80 5.79
N TRP A 188 -8.09 2.41 4.52
CA TRP A 188 -9.00 3.02 3.55
C TRP A 188 -10.42 2.47 3.65
N PHE A 189 -10.57 1.16 3.93
CA PHE A 189 -11.86 0.51 4.12
C PHE A 189 -12.59 1.01 5.38
N GLU A 190 -11.86 1.23 6.48
CA GLU A 190 -12.37 1.89 7.68
C GLU A 190 -13.02 3.26 7.38
N ARG A 191 -12.46 3.99 6.41
CA ARG A 191 -12.81 5.39 6.13
C ARG A 191 -13.99 5.54 5.16
N LEU A 192 -14.45 4.47 4.50
CA LEU A 192 -15.51 4.53 3.49
C LEU A 192 -16.82 5.11 4.03
N ASP A 193 -17.20 4.73 5.26
CA ASP A 193 -18.36 5.28 6.00
C ASP A 193 -18.24 6.82 6.13
N VAL A 194 -17.13 7.29 6.73
CA VAL A 194 -16.89 8.71 7.05
C VAL A 194 -16.66 9.57 5.78
N TYR A 195 -16.23 8.92 4.69
CA TYR A 195 -16.01 9.56 3.40
C TYR A 195 -17.29 9.65 2.55
N GLY A 196 -18.38 8.96 2.92
CA GLY A 196 -19.64 8.96 2.15
C GLY A 196 -19.58 8.10 0.88
N ILE A 197 -18.77 7.03 0.92
CA ILE A 197 -18.50 6.14 -0.22
C ILE A 197 -18.62 4.65 0.13
N ALA A 198 -19.29 4.32 1.24
CA ALA A 198 -19.59 2.93 1.60
C ALA A 198 -20.49 2.21 0.57
N ASP A 199 -21.27 2.97 -0.23
CA ASP A 199 -22.03 2.47 -1.39
C ASP A 199 -21.15 1.98 -2.55
N CYS A 200 -19.83 2.16 -2.48
CA CYS A 200 -18.91 1.50 -3.40
C CYS A 200 -18.67 0.02 -3.06
N LEU A 201 -19.09 -0.48 -1.89
CA LEU A 201 -19.00 -1.91 -1.52
C LEU A 201 -20.30 -2.69 -1.74
N SER A 202 -21.35 -2.09 -2.32
CA SER A 202 -22.67 -2.73 -2.41
C SER A 202 -22.69 -3.98 -3.29
N HIS A 203 -21.77 -4.06 -4.27
CA HIS A 203 -21.69 -5.15 -5.25
C HIS A 203 -20.59 -6.18 -4.94
N THR A 204 -19.86 -6.05 -3.82
CA THR A 204 -18.73 -6.91 -3.43
C THR A 204 -18.99 -7.66 -2.10
N PRO A 205 -19.77 -8.75 -2.10
CA PRO A 205 -20.14 -9.50 -0.88
C PRO A 205 -18.96 -10.05 -0.06
N ALA A 206 -17.97 -10.70 -0.67
CA ALA A 206 -16.80 -11.25 0.03
C ALA A 206 -15.98 -10.12 0.67
N LEU A 207 -15.78 -9.00 -0.02
CA LEU A 207 -15.08 -7.82 0.51
C LEU A 207 -15.85 -7.17 1.67
N ARG A 208 -17.19 -7.20 1.67
CA ARG A 208 -18.00 -6.79 2.84
C ARG A 208 -17.85 -7.75 4.02
N LEU A 209 -17.73 -9.06 3.77
CA LEU A 209 -17.45 -10.05 4.81
C LEU A 209 -16.03 -9.85 5.38
N TRP A 210 -15.03 -9.61 4.54
CA TRP A 210 -13.67 -9.24 4.95
C TRP A 210 -13.69 -7.96 5.81
N VAL A 211 -14.35 -6.87 5.38
CA VAL A 211 -14.50 -5.66 6.20
C VAL A 211 -15.15 -5.96 7.57
N SER A 212 -16.09 -6.90 7.61
CA SER A 212 -16.75 -7.31 8.86
C SER A 212 -15.87 -8.19 9.76
N ALA A 213 -15.01 -9.02 9.17
CA ALA A 213 -14.00 -9.80 9.89
C ALA A 213 -12.89 -8.91 10.44
N MET A 214 -12.39 -7.95 9.64
CA MET A 214 -11.42 -6.94 10.07
C MET A 214 -11.93 -6.12 11.26
N LYS A 215 -13.21 -5.70 11.25
CA LYS A 215 -13.85 -5.01 12.40
C LYS A 215 -14.00 -5.86 13.67
N ARG A 216 -13.59 -7.13 13.66
CA ARG A 216 -13.55 -8.02 14.84
C ARG A 216 -12.12 -8.34 15.31
N ASP A 217 -11.10 -8.03 14.50
CA ASP A 217 -9.70 -8.24 14.91
C ASP A 217 -9.34 -7.31 16.09
N PRO A 218 -8.72 -7.81 17.17
CA PRO A 218 -8.40 -7.00 18.35
C PRO A 218 -7.49 -5.79 18.06
N THR A 219 -6.57 -5.91 17.10
CA THR A 219 -5.67 -4.81 16.68
C THR A 219 -6.45 -3.70 16.00
N VAL A 220 -7.31 -4.09 15.05
CA VAL A 220 -8.19 -3.16 14.33
C VAL A 220 -9.11 -2.46 15.33
N CYS A 221 -9.81 -3.23 16.18
CA CYS A 221 -10.71 -2.72 17.22
C CYS A 221 -10.04 -1.67 18.12
N ALA A 222 -8.81 -1.94 18.59
CA ALA A 222 -8.07 -1.02 19.46
C ALA A 222 -7.68 0.31 18.79
N LEU A 223 -7.62 0.35 17.46
CA LEU A 223 -7.19 1.53 16.68
C LEU A 223 -8.30 2.14 15.82
N LEU A 224 -9.55 1.66 15.94
CA LEU A 224 -10.70 2.22 15.22
C LEU A 224 -10.86 3.72 15.50
N THR A 225 -10.87 4.52 14.44
CA THR A 225 -11.12 5.96 14.56
C THR A 225 -12.57 6.20 14.99
N ASP A 226 -12.79 6.81 16.16
CA ASP A 226 -14.14 7.20 16.60
C ASP A 226 -14.84 8.06 15.54
N LYS A 227 -16.02 7.60 15.09
CA LYS A 227 -16.87 8.23 14.08
C LYS A 227 -17.30 9.65 14.47
N LEU A 228 -17.28 9.99 15.76
CA LEU A 228 -17.62 11.32 16.27
C LEU A 228 -16.45 12.31 16.28
N THR A 229 -15.19 11.87 16.11
CA THR A 229 -14.05 12.81 16.03
C THR A 229 -14.20 13.74 14.81
N PRO A 230 -14.37 15.07 15.01
CA PRO A 230 -14.97 15.88 13.98
C PRO A 230 -14.00 16.27 12.86
N PHE A 231 -14.10 15.55 11.74
CA PHE A 231 -13.78 16.09 10.40
C PHE A 231 -14.58 17.37 10.06
N LYS A 232 -15.58 17.74 10.88
CA LYS A 232 -16.39 18.98 10.78
C LYS A 232 -15.54 20.27 10.83
N ASN A 233 -14.32 20.24 11.38
CA ASN A 233 -13.47 21.43 11.56
C ASN A 233 -12.31 21.57 10.56
N LEU A 234 -12.39 20.95 9.38
CA LEU A 234 -11.57 21.37 8.24
C LEU A 234 -12.27 22.58 7.57
N PRO A 235 -11.74 23.81 7.68
CA PRO A 235 -12.42 24.98 7.16
C PRO A 235 -12.55 24.89 5.64
N GLY A 236 -13.79 24.78 5.18
CA GLY A 236 -14.17 24.97 3.77
C GLY A 236 -13.93 26.41 3.37
N LYS A 237 -12.68 26.74 3.02
CA LYS A 237 -12.35 28.05 2.48
C LYS A 237 -12.93 28.16 1.08
N SER A 238 -13.86 29.10 0.89
CA SER A 238 -14.31 29.53 -0.42
C SER A 238 -13.09 29.89 -1.29
N LEU A 239 -13.03 29.32 -2.50
CA LEU A 239 -11.93 29.59 -3.42
C LEU A 239 -12.07 31.01 -4.02
N ARG A 240 -11.58 32.03 -3.31
CA ARG A 240 -11.14 33.25 -3.99
C ARG A 240 -9.91 32.90 -4.84
N ARG A 241 -10.06 32.93 -6.16
CA ARG A 241 -8.98 32.72 -7.15
C ARG A 241 -7.82 33.69 -6.92
N ARG A 242 -6.77 33.24 -6.21
CA ARG A 242 -5.46 33.94 -6.18
C ARG A 242 -4.60 33.44 -7.35
N ARG A 243 -4.32 34.31 -8.32
CA ARG A 243 -3.27 34.08 -9.34
C ARG A 243 -1.94 33.78 -8.62
N ARG A 244 -1.44 32.55 -8.73
CA ARG A 244 -0.06 32.22 -8.31
C ARG A 244 0.92 32.80 -9.33
N LYS A 245 1.70 33.81 -8.95
CA LYS A 245 2.99 34.06 -9.61
C LYS A 245 3.89 32.86 -9.30
N LYS A 246 4.50 32.24 -10.31
CA LYS A 246 5.57 31.25 -10.09
C LYS A 246 6.74 31.99 -9.40
N LYS A 247 7.08 31.59 -8.18
CA LYS A 247 8.42 31.81 -7.60
C LYS A 247 9.07 30.45 -7.50
N THR A 248 10.18 30.28 -8.21
CA THR A 248 11.04 29.10 -8.09
C THR A 248 11.68 29.13 -6.71
N LEU A 249 11.39 28.11 -5.90
CA LEU A 249 12.02 27.90 -4.59
C LEU A 249 13.01 26.75 -4.76
N GLN A 250 14.28 27.10 -4.88
CA GLN A 250 15.38 26.14 -4.85
C GLN A 250 15.52 25.64 -3.41
N THR A 251 14.80 24.58 -3.03
CA THR A 251 15.01 23.92 -1.74
C THR A 251 16.35 23.18 -1.79
N GLN A 252 17.38 23.77 -1.17
CA GLN A 252 18.65 23.09 -0.95
C GLN A 252 18.43 21.87 -0.06
N ILE A 253 18.94 20.73 -0.51
CA ILE A 253 18.99 19.48 0.26
C ILE A 253 20.02 19.67 1.38
N PRO A 254 19.72 19.35 2.65
CA PRO A 254 20.70 19.42 3.74
C PRO A 254 21.91 18.52 3.45
N SER A 255 23.12 19.02 3.72
CA SER A 255 24.40 18.38 3.33
C SER A 255 24.58 16.93 3.80
N ILE A 256 23.94 16.53 4.90
CA ILE A 256 23.94 15.14 5.41
C ILE A 256 23.36 14.12 4.41
N TRP A 257 22.61 14.57 3.39
CA TRP A 257 22.05 13.72 2.33
C TRP A 257 22.81 13.78 1.00
N GLN A 258 24.00 14.42 0.95
CA GLN A 258 24.77 14.57 -0.30
C GLN A 258 25.65 13.36 -0.66
N MET A 259 25.80 12.38 0.23
CA MET A 259 26.46 11.11 -0.10
C MET A 259 25.43 10.08 -0.58
N ASN A 260 25.68 9.49 -1.75
CA ASN A 260 24.91 8.46 -2.49
C ASN A 260 23.95 8.93 -3.61
N ALA A 261 23.96 10.20 -4.01
CA ALA A 261 23.18 10.69 -5.16
C ALA A 261 23.97 10.61 -6.50
N SER A 262 24.39 9.41 -6.90
CA SER A 262 25.01 9.14 -8.23
C SER A 262 24.37 7.94 -8.93
N VAL A 263 23.06 8.01 -9.16
CA VAL A 263 22.36 7.22 -10.19
C VAL A 263 21.48 8.17 -10.97
N HIS A 264 21.69 8.26 -12.29
CA HIS A 264 20.85 9.08 -13.16
C HIS A 264 19.45 8.44 -13.27
N VAL A 265 18.45 9.10 -12.68
CA VAL A 265 17.04 8.77 -12.95
C VAL A 265 16.61 9.58 -14.17
N GLY A 266 16.60 8.92 -15.33
CA GLY A 266 16.02 9.49 -16.54
C GLY A 266 14.50 9.67 -16.38
N GLU A 267 13.99 10.82 -16.85
CA GLU A 267 12.56 11.13 -16.84
C GLU A 267 11.83 10.27 -17.89
N ASN A 268 11.13 9.22 -17.44
CA ASN A 268 10.22 8.46 -18.30
C ASN A 268 8.83 9.11 -18.32
N GLU A 269 8.65 10.09 -19.20
CA GLU A 269 7.33 10.53 -19.66
C GLU A 269 6.67 9.41 -20.50
N TYR A 270 5.81 8.60 -19.88
CA TYR A 270 4.96 7.68 -20.64
C TYR A 270 3.74 8.41 -21.23
N ASN A 271 3.97 9.10 -22.35
CA ASN A 271 2.89 9.53 -23.24
C ASN A 271 2.37 8.32 -24.04
N SER A 272 1.07 8.05 -23.96
CA SER A 272 0.41 7.07 -24.84
C SER A 272 0.22 7.65 -26.25
N PRO A 273 0.71 7.01 -27.32
CA PRO A 273 0.38 7.41 -28.69
C PRO A 273 -0.97 6.82 -29.13
N ASN A 274 -1.76 7.63 -29.84
CA ASN A 274 -3.02 7.21 -30.44
C ASN A 274 -2.80 6.21 -31.60
N PHE A 275 -3.80 5.35 -31.83
CA PHE A 275 -3.88 4.54 -33.05
C PHE A 275 -4.02 5.42 -34.31
N GLY A 276 -3.29 5.06 -35.36
CA GLY A 276 -3.41 5.62 -36.71
C GLY A 276 -2.93 4.61 -37.76
N HIS A 277 -3.71 4.41 -38.81
CA HIS A 277 -3.46 3.41 -39.87
C HIS A 277 -2.37 3.85 -40.86
N GLY A 278 -1.67 2.89 -41.48
CA GLY A 278 -1.05 3.09 -42.80
C GLY A 278 0.28 2.36 -43.00
N PRO A 279 0.57 1.74 -44.17
CA PRO A 279 1.57 0.67 -44.29
C PRO A 279 2.85 1.05 -45.06
N GLY A 280 3.89 0.20 -44.99
CA GLY A 280 5.04 0.28 -45.91
C GLY A 280 6.31 -0.49 -45.52
N ASP A 281 6.34 -1.79 -45.82
CA ASP A 281 7.46 -2.56 -46.39
C ASP A 281 8.92 -2.55 -45.86
N THR A 282 9.42 -3.80 -45.71
CA THR A 282 10.83 -4.26 -45.87
C THR A 282 11.90 -3.83 -44.84
N LYS A 283 12.93 -4.64 -44.53
CA LYS A 283 13.33 -6.00 -44.97
C LYS A 283 14.11 -6.69 -43.86
N VAL A 284 13.93 -7.99 -43.68
CA VAL A 284 14.78 -8.83 -42.82
C VAL A 284 16.08 -9.17 -43.56
N LEU A 285 17.21 -9.13 -42.86
CA LEU A 285 18.49 -9.68 -43.33
C LEU A 285 19.09 -10.57 -42.23
N VAL A 286 19.13 -11.87 -42.51
CA VAL A 286 19.81 -12.88 -41.69
C VAL A 286 21.16 -13.17 -42.33
N THR A 287 22.23 -13.13 -41.53
CA THR A 287 23.50 -13.81 -41.83
C THR A 287 23.98 -14.51 -40.57
N GLY A 288 23.96 -15.84 -40.59
CA GLY A 288 24.54 -16.66 -39.51
C GLY A 288 26.01 -16.98 -39.77
N ASN A 289 26.67 -17.56 -38.78
CA ASN A 289 27.88 -18.36 -39.00
C ASN A 289 28.03 -19.42 -37.89
N ASN A 290 28.13 -20.69 -38.28
CA ASN A 290 28.56 -21.80 -37.42
C ASN A 290 30.08 -21.66 -37.17
N SER A 291 30.66 -22.09 -36.05
CA SER A 291 31.09 -23.48 -35.75
C SER A 291 31.97 -23.46 -34.48
N LYS A 292 32.37 -24.53 -33.78
CA LYS A 292 32.22 -25.99 -33.92
C LYS A 292 31.76 -26.61 -32.58
N ALA A 293 31.42 -27.90 -32.56
CA ALA A 293 31.13 -28.67 -31.35
C ALA A 293 32.38 -29.35 -30.75
N GLY A 294 32.31 -29.67 -29.44
CA GLY A 294 33.14 -30.67 -28.76
C GLY A 294 32.24 -31.79 -28.23
N ASN A 295 32.68 -33.05 -28.36
CA ASN A 295 31.91 -34.23 -27.97
C ASN A 295 32.11 -34.57 -26.50
N GLU A 296 31.03 -34.74 -25.74
CA GLU A 296 30.99 -35.64 -24.57
C GLU A 296 29.67 -36.42 -24.54
N THR A 297 29.77 -37.73 -24.32
CA THR A 297 28.65 -38.68 -24.25
C THR A 297 28.37 -39.08 -22.79
N PRO A 298 27.10 -39.13 -22.35
CA PRO A 298 26.72 -39.85 -21.14
C PRO A 298 26.20 -41.26 -21.46
N ILE A 299 26.53 -42.21 -20.58
CA ILE A 299 26.19 -43.63 -20.66
C ILE A 299 24.74 -43.86 -20.18
N TYR A 300 24.00 -44.74 -20.86
CA TYR A 300 22.65 -45.16 -20.49
C TYR A 300 22.68 -46.46 -19.68
N HIS A 301 21.94 -46.53 -18.57
CA HIS A 301 21.39 -47.78 -18.03
C HIS A 301 19.98 -47.53 -17.44
N PRO A 302 19.07 -48.52 -17.45
CA PRO A 302 17.63 -48.25 -17.54
C PRO A 302 16.85 -48.48 -16.24
N GLY A 303 15.69 -47.83 -16.09
CA GLY A 303 14.67 -48.22 -15.10
C GLY A 303 13.55 -47.22 -14.86
N LEU A 304 12.33 -47.59 -15.27
CA LEU A 304 11.02 -47.11 -14.78
C LEU A 304 10.43 -45.77 -15.30
N THR A 305 9.65 -45.95 -16.38
CA THR A 305 8.27 -45.44 -16.60
C THR A 305 7.98 -43.94 -16.54
N THR A 306 7.77 -43.39 -17.73
CA THR A 306 7.14 -42.10 -18.04
C THR A 306 5.64 -42.04 -17.72
N SER A 307 5.17 -40.86 -17.29
CA SER A 307 3.89 -40.31 -17.75
C SER A 307 4.10 -38.80 -18.00
N GLU A 308 3.59 -38.31 -19.12
CA GLU A 308 4.08 -37.07 -19.74
C GLU A 308 3.31 -35.82 -19.27
N PHE A 309 4.04 -34.75 -18.95
CA PHE A 309 3.50 -33.40 -18.95
C PHE A 309 4.05 -32.63 -20.16
N HIS A 310 3.27 -32.60 -21.24
CA HIS A 310 3.52 -31.74 -22.39
C HIS A 310 2.71 -30.44 -22.25
N TRP A 311 3.39 -29.33 -21.96
CA TRP A 311 2.83 -27.98 -22.16
C TRP A 311 3.27 -27.44 -23.51
N CYS A 312 2.40 -27.51 -24.51
CA CYS A 312 2.64 -26.90 -25.81
C CYS A 312 2.15 -25.45 -25.81
N CYS A 313 3.09 -24.50 -25.97
CA CYS A 313 2.74 -23.11 -26.25
C CYS A 313 2.24 -22.97 -27.70
N GLN A 314 0.96 -22.64 -27.88
CA GLN A 314 0.48 -21.96 -29.09
C GLN A 314 -0.38 -20.76 -28.68
N GLY A 315 -0.14 -19.62 -29.35
CA GLY A 315 -0.83 -18.37 -29.06
C GLY A 315 -2.02 -18.10 -29.99
N SER A 316 -2.68 -16.97 -29.74
CA SER A 316 -3.44 -16.20 -30.73
C SER A 316 -4.58 -16.93 -31.46
N GLY A 317 -5.74 -17.05 -30.80
CA GLY A 317 -6.99 -17.50 -31.44
C GLY A 317 -8.22 -17.02 -30.66
N CYS A 318 -9.19 -16.45 -31.36
CA CYS A 318 -10.41 -15.90 -30.75
C CYS A 318 -11.58 -16.91 -30.83
N LEU A 319 -12.63 -16.61 -30.04
CA LEU A 319 -14.02 -17.08 -30.14
C LEU A 319 -14.50 -18.34 -29.38
N THR A 320 -15.53 -18.06 -28.58
CA THR A 320 -16.75 -18.83 -28.28
C THR A 320 -16.76 -20.00 -27.29
N LYS A 321 -17.68 -19.84 -26.32
CA LYS A 321 -18.25 -20.82 -25.40
C LYS A 321 -18.50 -22.19 -26.05
N CYS A 322 -18.17 -23.25 -25.32
CA CYS A 322 -18.96 -24.47 -25.30
C CYS A 322 -19.23 -24.90 -23.85
N SER A 323 -20.47 -25.25 -23.56
CA SER A 323 -20.92 -25.73 -22.25
C SER A 323 -20.56 -27.21 -22.10
N MET A 324 -19.93 -27.60 -20.99
CA MET A 324 -19.85 -29.01 -20.60
C MET A 324 -20.99 -29.33 -19.63
N ALA A 325 -21.96 -30.09 -20.14
CA ALA A 325 -22.95 -30.75 -19.31
C ALA A 325 -22.33 -31.97 -18.61
N SER A 326 -22.77 -32.22 -17.38
CA SER A 326 -22.31 -33.31 -16.53
C SER A 326 -22.78 -34.68 -17.05
N ILE A 327 -21.88 -35.67 -17.17
CA ILE A 327 -22.25 -37.09 -17.15
C ILE A 327 -21.23 -37.88 -16.32
N LEU A 328 -21.74 -38.55 -15.30
CA LEU A 328 -21.23 -39.75 -14.64
C LEU A 328 -22.47 -40.56 -14.22
N PRO A 329 -22.46 -41.91 -14.23
CA PRO A 329 -21.57 -42.81 -14.98
C PRO A 329 -22.11 -43.13 -16.39
#